data_AF-A0A925WWN0-F1
#
_entry.id   AF-A0A925WWN0-F1
#
_cell.length_a   1.000
_cell.length_b   1.000
_cell.length_c   1.000
_cell.angle_alpha   90.00
_cell.angle_beta   90.00
_cell.angle_gamma   90.00
#
_symmetry.space_group_name_H-M   'P 1'
#
loop_
_entity.id
_entity.type
_entity.pdbx_description
1 polymer ?
#
loop_
_entity_poly.entity_id
_entity_poly.type
_entity_poly.pdbx_seq_one_letter_code
_entity_poly.pdbx_strand_id
1 'polypeptide(L)'
;MATLITSGHGEGLSPEHGAGQVHHPPASLYYKIYFVLMGLLVATVAAYGFDVNKILGLNWPNLVIALIIAVTKAAFVVLFFMNVRGSTRLTWLWAAIGFIWLLLMGGIFLDYQSRAWVDLKGWQ
;
A
#
# COMPACT_ATOMS: atom_id res chain seq x y z
N MET A 1 14.06 52.92 -53.01
CA MET A 1 15.07 53.03 -51.94
C MET A 1 14.38 52.71 -50.62
N ALA A 2 14.45 51.44 -50.21
CA ALA A 2 13.75 50.93 -49.03
C ALA A 2 14.73 50.79 -47.86
N THR A 3 14.41 51.53 -46.80
CA THR A 3 14.40 51.19 -45.37
C THR A 3 15.61 50.47 -44.74
N LEU A 4 16.17 51.19 -43.77
CA LEU A 4 17.11 50.83 -42.71
C LEU A 4 16.55 49.78 -41.71
N ILE A 5 17.49 49.03 -41.11
CA ILE A 5 17.47 48.40 -39.77
C ILE A 5 16.62 47.13 -39.59
N THR A 6 17.29 45.98 -39.41
CA THR A 6 17.34 45.34 -38.08
C THR A 6 18.43 44.27 -38.04
N SER A 7 19.43 44.50 -37.19
CA SER A 7 20.41 43.51 -36.77
C SER A 7 19.72 42.49 -35.87
N GLY A 8 19.28 41.38 -36.44
CA GLY A 8 18.87 40.19 -35.70
C GLY A 8 20.09 39.54 -35.06
N HIS A 9 20.56 40.11 -33.95
CA HIS A 9 21.51 39.46 -33.05
C HIS A 9 20.79 38.24 -32.47
N GLY A 10 21.08 37.06 -33.03
CA GLY A 10 20.61 35.79 -32.50
C GLY A 10 21.24 35.56 -31.14
N GLU A 11 20.56 36.02 -30.09
CA GLU A 11 20.83 35.59 -28.73
C GLU A 11 20.74 34.08 -28.72
N GLY A 12 21.89 33.44 -28.52
CA GLY A 12 21.97 32.02 -28.28
C GLY A 12 21.12 31.72 -27.07
N LEU A 13 19.94 31.13 -27.30
CA LEU A 13 19.17 30.43 -26.29
C LEU A 13 20.07 29.29 -25.80
N SER A 14 20.93 29.60 -24.82
CA SER A 14 21.58 28.61 -24.00
C SER A 14 20.46 27.74 -23.46
N PRO A 15 20.41 26.45 -23.81
CA PRO A 15 19.44 25.57 -23.21
C PRO A 15 19.88 25.46 -21.76
N GLU A 16 19.26 26.26 -20.89
CA GLU A 16 19.30 26.10 -19.44
C GLU A 16 18.72 24.73 -19.14
N HIS A 17 19.56 23.71 -19.30
CA HIS A 17 19.40 22.41 -18.68
C HIS A 17 19.67 22.65 -17.20
N GLY A 18 18.72 23.30 -16.53
CA GLY A 18 18.49 23.14 -15.11
C GLY A 18 18.20 21.68 -14.91
N ALA A 19 19.26 20.88 -14.78
CA ALA A 19 19.23 19.51 -14.31
C ALA A 19 18.71 19.58 -12.88
N GLY A 20 17.39 19.72 -12.75
CA GLY A 20 16.67 19.54 -11.51
C GLY A 20 17.02 18.14 -11.05
N GLN A 21 17.98 18.04 -10.13
CA GLN A 21 18.37 16.79 -9.55
C GLN A 21 17.13 16.25 -8.83
N VAL A 22 16.44 15.33 -9.48
CA VAL A 22 15.33 14.58 -8.90
C VAL A 22 15.96 13.83 -7.72
N HIS A 23 15.78 14.38 -6.52
CA HIS A 23 16.38 13.86 -5.30
C HIS A 23 15.65 12.55 -4.96
N HIS A 24 16.11 11.44 -5.54
CA HIS A 24 15.54 10.13 -5.29
C HIS A 24 15.77 9.75 -3.82
N PRO A 25 14.74 9.25 -3.12
CA PRO A 25 14.88 8.80 -1.75
C PRO A 25 16.02 7.76 -1.61
N PRO A 26 16.80 7.81 -0.53
CA PRO A 26 17.98 6.95 -0.39
C PRO A 26 17.59 5.47 -0.39
N ALA A 27 18.19 4.70 -1.31
CA ALA A 27 17.94 3.27 -1.50
C ALA A 27 18.15 2.44 -0.22
N SER A 28 19.00 2.93 0.71
CA SER A 28 19.28 2.30 2.01
C SER A 28 18.03 2.06 2.86
N LEU A 29 17.02 2.94 2.77
CA LEU A 29 15.77 2.78 3.51
C LEU A 29 15.04 1.50 3.08
N TYR A 30 14.89 1.28 1.76
CA TYR A 30 14.18 0.12 1.22
C TYR A 30 14.83 -1.21 1.63
N TYR A 31 16.16 -1.29 1.64
CA TYR A 31 16.87 -2.49 2.10
C TYR A 31 16.62 -2.79 3.58
N LYS A 32 16.59 -1.78 4.46
CA LYS A 32 16.27 -1.98 5.88
C LYS A 32 14.87 -2.55 6.06
N ILE A 33 13.87 -1.99 5.38
CA ILE A 33 12.50 -2.48 5.45
C ILE A 33 12.36 -3.88 4.85
N TYR A 34 13.08 -4.17 3.77
CA TYR A 34 13.13 -5.51 3.19
C TYR A 34 13.54 -6.57 4.22
N PHE A 35 14.61 -6.32 4.99
CA PHE A 35 15.03 -7.25 6.04
C PHE A 35 14.00 -7.39 7.17
N VAL A 36 13.34 -6.30 7.56
CA VAL A 36 12.24 -6.35 8.55
C VAL A 36 11.10 -7.24 8.04
N LEU A 37 10.72 -7.09 6.77
CA LEU A 37 9.65 -7.88 6.16
C LEU A 37 10.04 -9.35 5.99
N MET A 38 11.31 -9.64 5.71
CA MET A 38 11.83 -11.01 5.72
C MET A 38 11.76 -11.61 7.13
N GLY A 39 12.07 -10.84 8.18
CA GLY A 39 11.88 -11.26 9.56
C GLY A 39 10.41 -11.57 9.88
N LEU A 40 9.49 -10.70 9.48
CA LEU A 40 8.04 -10.93 9.66
C LEU A 40 7.52 -12.14 8.88
N LEU A 41 8.10 -12.43 7.70
CA LEU A 41 7.79 -13.62 6.93
C LEU A 41 8.20 -14.88 7.71
N VAL A 42 9.44 -14.93 8.19
CA VAL A 42 9.94 -16.03 9.02
C VAL A 42 9.08 -16.18 10.27
N ALA A 43 8.69 -15.08 10.92
CA ALA A 43 7.81 -15.11 12.07
C ALA A 43 6.43 -15.70 11.75
N THR A 44 5.89 -15.46 10.55
CA THR A 44 4.61 -16.06 10.11
C THR A 44 4.75 -17.57 9.92
N VAL A 45 5.85 -18.01 9.29
CA VAL A 45 6.13 -19.45 9.09
C VAL A 45 6.38 -20.14 10.44
N ALA A 46 7.10 -19.49 11.35
CA ALA A 46 7.30 -19.99 12.71
C ALA A 46 5.98 -20.07 13.47
N ALA A 47 5.12 -19.05 13.41
CA ALA A 47 3.80 -19.07 14.04
C ALA A 47 2.92 -20.21 13.50
N TYR A 48 3.03 -20.53 12.21
CA TYR A 48 2.37 -21.71 11.64
C TYR A 48 2.94 -23.03 12.19
N GLY A 49 4.26 -23.14 12.34
CA GLY A 49 4.92 -24.35 12.84
C GLY A 49 4.76 -24.58 14.35
N PHE A 50 4.52 -23.53 15.14
CA PHE A 50 4.28 -23.61 16.58
C PHE A 50 2.77 -23.66 16.85
N ASP A 51 2.23 -24.85 17.08
CA ASP A 51 0.83 -25.05 17.50
C ASP A 51 0.58 -24.55 18.93
N VAL A 52 0.43 -23.22 19.08
CA VAL A 52 -0.04 -22.57 20.31
C VAL A 52 -1.42 -23.10 20.73
N ASN A 53 -2.22 -23.60 19.79
CA ASN A 53 -3.50 -24.25 20.05
C ASN A 53 -3.36 -25.44 21.01
N LYS A 54 -2.25 -26.19 20.91
CA LYS A 54 -2.01 -27.40 21.72
C LYS A 54 -1.58 -27.09 23.15
N ILE A 55 -1.00 -25.90 23.36
CA ILE A 55 -0.51 -25.44 24.67
C ILE A 55 -1.65 -24.77 25.47
N LEU A 56 -2.54 -24.05 24.78
CA LEU A 56 -3.65 -23.30 25.39
C LEU A 56 -5.02 -24.01 25.35
N GLY A 57 -5.14 -25.12 24.62
CA GLY A 57 -6.41 -25.87 24.50
C GLY A 57 -7.52 -25.11 23.75
N LEU A 58 -7.17 -24.05 23.02
CA LEU A 58 -8.10 -23.16 22.32
C LEU A 58 -7.74 -23.12 20.82
N ASN A 59 -8.74 -23.14 19.94
CA ASN A 59 -8.52 -23.24 18.47
C ASN A 59 -8.30 -21.89 17.76
N TRP A 60 -8.61 -20.78 18.42
CA TRP A 60 -8.61 -19.44 17.84
C TRP A 60 -7.28 -18.63 17.93
N PRO A 61 -6.38 -18.85 18.92
CA PRO A 61 -5.27 -17.92 19.15
C PRO A 61 -4.25 -17.92 18.01
N ASN A 62 -4.04 -19.05 17.32
CA ASN A 62 -3.13 -19.11 16.17
C ASN A 62 -3.60 -18.19 15.03
N LEU A 63 -4.91 -18.18 14.75
CA LEU A 63 -5.50 -17.32 13.72
C LEU A 63 -5.32 -15.83 14.06
N VAL A 64 -5.54 -15.45 15.31
CA VAL A 64 -5.39 -14.05 15.77
C VAL A 64 -3.93 -13.60 15.64
N ILE A 65 -2.98 -14.43 16.06
CA ILE A 65 -1.55 -14.14 15.95
C ILE A 65 -1.14 -13.99 14.48
N ALA A 66 -1.57 -14.92 13.62
CA ALA A 66 -1.30 -14.86 12.19
C ALA A 66 -1.87 -13.57 11.56
N LEU A 67 -3.09 -13.17 11.93
CA LEU A 67 -3.73 -11.95 11.43
C LEU A 67 -2.98 -10.69 11.87
N ILE A 68 -2.54 -10.61 13.13
CA ILE A 68 -1.75 -9.46 13.65
C ILE A 68 -0.44 -9.33 12.88
N ILE A 69 0.27 -10.43 12.64
CA ILE A 69 1.51 -10.44 11.87
C ILE A 69 1.23 -10.00 10.43
N ALA A 70 0.16 -10.50 9.82
CA ALA A 70 -0.24 -10.15 8.45
C ALA A 70 -0.59 -8.67 8.30
N VAL A 71 -1.38 -8.09 9.21
CA VAL A 71 -1.75 -6.66 9.20
C VAL A 71 -0.52 -5.78 9.41
N THR A 72 0.34 -6.14 10.35
CA THR A 72 1.60 -5.42 10.60
C THR A 72 2.48 -5.42 9.34
N LYS A 73 2.65 -6.59 8.72
CA LYS A 73 3.40 -6.73 7.46
C LYS A 73 2.82 -5.82 6.37
N ALA A 74 1.51 -5.83 6.18
CA ALA A 74 0.83 -5.00 5.20
C ALA A 74 1.05 -3.50 5.46
N ALA A 75 0.97 -3.06 6.72
CA ALA A 75 1.22 -1.67 7.09
C ALA A 75 2.64 -1.21 6.74
N PHE A 76 3.66 -2.04 7.01
CA PHE A 76 5.05 -1.72 6.62
C PHE A 76 5.22 -1.61 5.10
N VAL A 77 4.57 -2.48 4.32
CA VAL A 77 4.63 -2.41 2.85
C VAL A 77 4.02 -1.10 2.34
N VAL A 78 2.83 -0.71 2.83
CA VAL A 78 2.16 0.52 2.38
C VAL A 78 2.94 1.76 2.79
N LEU A 79 3.42 1.83 4.03
CA LEU A 79 4.10 3.04 4.53
C LEU A 79 5.44 3.29 3.85
N PHE A 80 6.22 2.24 3.57
CA PHE A 80 7.60 2.36 3.11
C PHE A 80 7.80 2.01 1.62
N PHE A 81 7.24 0.90 1.13
CA PHE A 81 7.41 0.52 -0.29
C PHE A 81 6.53 1.34 -1.22
N MET A 82 5.31 1.65 -0.82
CA MET A 82 4.43 2.55 -1.58
C MET A 82 4.73 4.04 -1.31
N ASN A 83 5.77 4.33 -0.50
CA ASN A 83 6.18 5.68 -0.10
C ASN A 83 5.03 6.58 0.39
N VAL A 84 3.98 5.99 0.97
CA VAL A 84 2.78 6.72 1.40
C VAL A 84 3.12 7.72 2.51
N ARG A 85 4.13 7.43 3.35
CA ARG A 85 4.63 8.34 4.38
C ARG A 85 5.22 9.64 3.81
N GLY A 86 5.90 9.56 2.65
CA GLY A 86 6.53 10.70 1.99
C GLY A 86 5.65 11.39 0.95
N SER A 87 4.46 10.85 0.69
CA SER A 87 3.57 11.35 -0.35
C SER A 87 2.66 12.48 0.15
N THR A 88 1.98 13.13 -0.80
CA THR A 88 0.97 14.16 -0.53
C THR A 88 -0.20 13.62 0.28
N ARG A 89 -0.92 14.53 0.98
CA ARG A 89 -2.14 14.18 1.74
C ARG A 89 -3.21 13.52 0.89
N LEU A 90 -3.24 13.80 -0.42
CA LEU A 90 -4.16 13.18 -1.37
C LEU A 90 -3.91 11.67 -1.48
N THR A 91 -2.64 11.23 -1.54
CA THR A 91 -2.30 9.79 -1.58
C THR A 91 -2.72 9.07 -0.30
N TRP A 92 -2.57 9.73 0.85
CA TRP A 92 -3.03 9.19 2.14
C TRP A 92 -4.54 9.00 2.17
N LEU A 93 -5.30 9.96 1.64
CA LEU A 93 -6.75 9.87 1.54
C LEU A 93 -7.18 8.71 0.64
N TRP A 94 -6.57 8.58 -0.54
CA TRP A 94 -6.85 7.46 -1.45
C TRP A 94 -6.52 6.10 -0.84
N ALA A 95 -5.41 5.99 -0.11
CA ALA A 95 -5.06 4.76 0.60
C ALA A 95 -6.13 4.39 1.64
N ALA A 96 -6.61 5.35 2.43
CA ALA A 96 -7.67 5.12 3.41
C ALA A 96 -9.02 4.74 2.76
N ILE A 97 -9.39 5.42 1.67
CA ILE A 97 -10.60 5.11 0.89
C ILE A 97 -10.56 3.67 0.36
N GLY A 98 -9.40 3.19 -0.10
CA GLY A 98 -9.23 1.79 -0.54
C GLY A 98 -9.56 0.79 0.58
N PHE A 99 -9.14 1.05 1.81
CA PHE A 99 -9.49 0.20 2.96
C PHE A 99 -10.97 0.28 3.33
N ILE A 100 -11.58 1.47 3.31
CA ILE A 100 -13.02 1.63 3.55
C ILE A 100 -13.81 0.85 2.49
N TRP A 101 -13.41 0.96 1.23
CA TRP A 101 -14.03 0.24 0.13
C TRP A 101 -13.89 -1.29 0.29
N LEU A 102 -12.72 -1.80 0.71
CA LEU A 102 -12.52 -3.21 1.02
C LEU A 102 -13.39 -3.70 2.18
N LEU A 103 -13.55 -2.90 3.24
CA LEU A 103 -14.43 -3.22 4.36
C LEU A 103 -15.90 -3.29 3.93
N LEU A 104 -16.34 -2.39 3.05
CA LEU A 104 -17.68 -2.43 2.48
C LEU A 104 -17.89 -3.70 1.65
N MET A 105 -16.95 -4.04 0.75
CA MET A 105 -17.02 -5.29 -0.02
C MET A 105 -17.07 -6.52 0.90
N GLY A 106 -16.19 -6.59 1.91
CA GLY A 106 -16.20 -7.65 2.90
C GLY A 106 -17.53 -7.76 3.65
N GLY A 107 -18.10 -6.63 4.07
CA GLY A 107 -19.41 -6.59 4.72
C GLY A 107 -20.54 -7.09 3.82
N ILE A 108 -20.53 -6.72 2.53
CA ILE A 108 -21.50 -7.19 1.55
C ILE A 108 -21.36 -8.71 1.32
N PHE A 109 -20.14 -9.24 1.21
CA PHE A 109 -19.94 -10.69 1.09
C PHE A 109 -20.46 -11.45 2.32
N LEU A 110 -20.21 -10.94 3.52
CA LEU A 110 -20.73 -11.51 4.76
C LEU A 110 -22.27 -11.46 4.80
N ASP A 111 -22.87 -10.35 4.35
CA ASP A 111 -24.32 -10.21 4.22
C ASP A 111 -24.89 -11.27 3.27
N TYR A 112 -24.35 -11.41 2.05
CA TYR A 112 -24.77 -12.46 1.11
C TYR A 112 -24.60 -13.87 1.67
N GLN A 113 -23.50 -14.15 2.37
CA GLN A 113 -23.26 -15.47 2.96
C GLN A 113 -24.27 -15.78 4.08
N SER A 114 -24.67 -14.77 4.86
CA SER A 114 -25.65 -14.92 5.94
C SER A 114 -27.08 -15.13 5.45
N ARG A 115 -27.39 -14.73 4.21
CA ARG A 115 -28.71 -14.86 3.57
C ARG A 115 -29.05 -16.27 3.05
N ALA A 116 -28.21 -17.27 3.33
CA ALA A 116 -28.42 -18.65 2.90
C ALA A 116 -29.78 -19.27 3.34
N TRP A 117 -30.48 -18.65 4.29
CA TRP A 117 -31.74 -19.12 4.88
C TRP A 117 -32.99 -18.41 4.35
N VAL A 118 -32.86 -17.42 3.46
CA VAL A 118 -34.03 -16.77 2.84
C VAL A 118 -34.59 -17.70 1.76
N ASP A 119 -35.59 -18.50 2.16
CA ASP A 119 -36.42 -19.29 1.25
C ASP A 119 -37.26 -18.33 0.40
N LEU A 120 -36.97 -18.23 -0.90
CA LEU A 120 -37.70 -17.38 -1.85
C LEU A 120 -39.05 -18.01 -2.20
N LYS A 121 -39.95 -18.07 -1.22
CA LYS A 121 -41.31 -18.61 -1.36
C LYS A 121 -42.38 -17.51 -1.39
N GLY A 122 -42.06 -16.36 -1.97
CA GLY A 122 -42.87 -15.14 -1.91
C GLY A 122 -43.70 -14.80 -3.15
N TRP A 123 -43.58 -15.57 -4.25
CA TRP A 123 -44.29 -15.32 -5.51
C TRP A 123 -44.74 -16.61 -6.22
N GLN A 124 -45.12 -17.65 -5.45
CA GLN A 124 -45.89 -18.79 -5.93
C GLN A 124 -47.14 -18.97 -5.06
#